data_AF-A0A6B3CZM5-F1
#
_entry.id   AF-A0A6B3CZM5-F1
#
_cell.length_a   1.000
_cell.length_b   1.000
_cell.length_c   1.000
_cell.angle_alpha   90.00
_cell.angle_beta   90.00
_cell.angle_gamma   90.00
#
_symmetry.space_group_name_H-M   'P 1'
#
loop_
_entity.id
_entity.type
_entity.pdbx_description
1 polymer ?
#
loop_
_entity_poly.entity_id
_entity_poly.type
_entity_poly.pdbx_seq_one_letter_code
_entity_poly.pdbx_strand_id
1 'polypeptide(L)' 'MLRPTTRVRDVAAPLERCVLAGPEEKITEVLERAAMSPSAPVLVIDHHRLVGMVTGADLASARGRLPDPPKR' A
#
# COMPACT_ATOMS: atom_id res chain seq x y z
N MET A 1 -12.77 20.03 4.34
CA MET A 1 -13.83 19.92 3.33
C MET A 1 -13.23 20.31 1.98
N LEU A 2 -13.32 19.45 0.96
CA LEU A 2 -12.78 19.72 -0.39
C LEU A 2 -13.71 20.68 -1.14
N ARG A 3 -13.13 21.57 -1.96
CA ARG A 3 -13.92 22.48 -2.81
C ARG A 3 -14.26 21.77 -4.13
N PRO A 4 -15.40 22.07 -4.78
CA PRO A 4 -15.74 21.48 -6.08
C PRO A 4 -14.72 21.73 -7.19
N THR A 5 -13.90 22.79 -7.05
CA THR A 5 -12.85 23.15 -8.00
C THR A 5 -11.49 22.50 -7.70
N THR A 6 -11.35 21.79 -6.57
CA THR A 6 -10.11 21.10 -6.22
C THR A 6 -9.86 19.96 -7.20
N ARG A 7 -8.70 19.98 -7.87
CA ARG A 7 -8.30 18.92 -8.79
C ARG A 7 -7.61 17.80 -8.03
N VAL A 8 -7.64 16.58 -8.59
CA VAL A 8 -6.94 15.42 -8.02
C VAL A 8 -5.45 15.70 -7.78
N ARG A 9 -4.78 16.39 -8.71
CA ARG A 9 -3.37 16.77 -8.57
C ARG A 9 -3.06 17.70 -7.40
N ASP A 10 -4.07 18.42 -6.90
CA ASP A 10 -3.89 19.37 -5.80
C ASP A 10 -3.83 18.65 -4.45
N VAL A 11 -4.26 17.37 -4.40
CA VAL A 11 -4.38 16.56 -3.17
C VAL A 11 -3.66 15.22 -3.27
N ALA A 12 -3.33 14.76 -4.47
CA ALA A 12 -2.61 13.52 -4.68
C ALA A 12 -1.19 13.60 -4.09
N ALA A 13 -0.78 12.54 -3.39
CA ALA A 13 0.62 12.40 -3.00
C ALA A 13 1.48 12.14 -4.25
N PRO A 14 2.65 12.80 -4.39
CA PRO A 14 3.67 12.43 -5.36
C PRO A 14 4.08 10.97 -5.18
N LEU A 15 4.40 10.29 -6.29
CA LEU A 15 4.71 8.86 -6.28
C LEU A 15 5.94 8.54 -5.41
N GLU A 16 6.89 9.47 -5.32
CA GLU A 16 8.10 9.35 -4.50
C GLU A 16 7.80 9.35 -3.00
N ARG A 17 6.59 9.75 -2.60
CA ARG A 17 6.10 9.71 -1.22
C ARG A 17 5.22 8.50 -0.94
N CYS A 18 4.91 7.70 -1.96
CA CYS A 18 4.20 6.44 -1.82
C CYS A 18 5.19 5.32 -1.55
N VAL A 19 4.77 4.33 -0.76
CA VAL A 19 5.51 3.07 -0.66
C VAL A 19 5.15 2.21 -1.85
N LEU A 20 6.16 1.79 -2.60
CA LEU A 20 6.00 0.86 -3.73
C LEU A 20 6.40 -0.54 -3.30
N ALA A 21 5.66 -1.55 -3.74
CA ALA A 21 5.98 -2.95 -3.49
C ALA A 21 5.87 -3.78 -4.76
N GLY A 22 6.67 -4.84 -4.84
CA GLY A 22 6.47 -5.89 -5.86
C GLY A 22 5.38 -6.89 -5.42
N PRO A 23 4.75 -7.61 -6.36
CA PRO A 23 3.73 -8.61 -6.01
C PRO A 23 4.29 -9.78 -5.18
N GLU A 24 5.58 -10.10 -5.34
CA GLU A 24 6.26 -11.21 -4.64
C GLU A 24 6.99 -10.77 -3.37
N GLU A 25 6.93 -9.48 -3.03
CA GLU A 25 7.62 -8.93 -1.87
C GLU A 25 6.88 -9.28 -0.57
N LYS A 26 7.61 -9.58 0.51
CA LYS A 26 6.95 -9.98 1.77
C LYS A 26 6.24 -8.80 2.40
N ILE A 27 4.99 -9.02 2.83
CA ILE A 27 4.20 -7.96 3.44
C ILE A 27 4.86 -7.36 4.71
N THR A 28 5.63 -8.15 5.46
CA THR A 28 6.37 -7.65 6.64
C THR A 28 7.44 -6.63 6.27
N GLU A 29 8.18 -6.88 5.19
CA GLU A 29 9.26 -5.99 4.70
C GLU A 29 8.65 -4.68 4.14
N VAL A 30 7.50 -4.79 3.46
CA VAL A 30 6.73 -3.64 2.98
C VAL A 30 6.20 -2.78 4.14
N LEU A 31 5.73 -3.41 5.22
CA LEU A 31 5.20 -2.70 6.39
C LEU A 31 6.27 -1.94 7.18
N GLU A 32 7.49 -2.48 7.27
CA GLU A 32 8.62 -1.76 7.86
C GLU A 32 8.92 -0.46 7.09
N ARG A 33 8.85 -0.49 5.75
CA ARG A 33 8.99 0.71 4.91
C ARG A 33 7.80 1.66 5.08
N ALA A 34 6.58 1.13 5.20
CA ALA A 34 5.37 1.92 5.41
C ALA A 34 5.25 2.56 6.79
N ALA A 35 5.91 2.01 7.83
CA ALA A 35 5.99 2.64 9.14
C ALA A 35 6.62 4.04 9.09
N MET A 36 7.46 4.32 8.09
CA MET A 36 8.04 5.64 7.84
C MET A 36 7.10 6.60 7.09
N SER A 37 5.95 6.14 6.60
CA SER A 37 4.93 6.94 5.91
C SER A 37 3.51 6.39 6.17
N PRO A 38 2.98 6.58 7.38
CA PRO A 38 1.82 5.84 7.92
C PRO A 38 0.47 6.14 7.26
N SER A 39 0.39 7.15 6.39
CA SER A 39 -0.87 7.67 5.87
C SER A 39 -1.13 7.36 4.39
N ALA A 40 -0.14 6.81 3.67
CA ALA A 40 -0.26 6.55 2.23
C ALA A 40 -0.50 5.05 1.96
N PRO A 41 -1.36 4.69 0.99
CA PRO A 41 -1.50 3.30 0.57
C PRO A 41 -0.19 2.79 -0.05
N VAL A 42 0.06 1.49 0.10
CA VAL A 42 1.13 0.82 -0.64
C VAL A 42 0.64 0.56 -2.05
N LEU A 43 1.43 0.96 -3.05
CA LEU A 43 1.14 0.71 -4.46
C LEU A 43 1.94 -0.52 -4.92
N VAL A 44 1.25 -1.49 -5.50
CA VAL A 44 1.90 -2.71 -6.02
C VAL A 44 2.24 -2.49 -7.49
N ILE A 45 3.53 -2.49 -7.80
CA ILE A 45 4.07 -2.25 -9.13
C ILE A 45 4.64 -3.57 -9.67
N ASP A 46 4.25 -3.90 -10.89
CA ASP A 46 4.82 -5.03 -11.64
C ASP A 46 5.14 -4.58 -13.07
N HIS A 47 6.35 -4.87 -13.56
CA HIS A 47 6.80 -4.48 -14.90
C HIS A 47 6.52 -2.98 -15.24
N HIS A 48 6.80 -2.07 -14.29
CA HIS A 48 6.53 -0.63 -14.39
C HIS A 48 5.05 -0.23 -14.47
N ARG A 49 4.12 -1.13 -14.13
CA ARG A 49 2.69 -0.88 -14.12
C ARG A 49 2.12 -1.02 -12.72
N LEU A 50 1.19 -0.15 -12.36
CA LEU A 50 0.38 -0.31 -11.14
C LEU A 50 -0.58 -1.48 -11.35
N VAL A 51 -0.41 -2.55 -10.58
CA VAL A 51 -1.25 -3.76 -10.65
C VAL A 51 -2.17 -3.92 -9.44
N GLY A 52 -1.96 -3.14 -8.37
CA GLY A 52 -2.83 -3.16 -7.19
C GLY A 52 -2.45 -2.13 -6.13
N MET A 53 -3.19 -2.13 -5.03
CA MET A 53 -2.88 -1.35 -3.84
C MET A 53 -3.18 -2.15 -2.58
N VAL A 54 -2.44 -1.88 -1.51
CA VAL A 54 -2.69 -2.41 -0.17
C VAL A 54 -2.89 -1.24 0.78
N THR A 55 -4.02 -1.24 1.46
CA THR A 55 -4.41 -0.24 2.46
C THR A 55 -4.40 -0.85 3.87
N GLY A 56 -4.46 0.01 4.90
CA GLY A 56 -4.62 -0.46 6.28
C GLY A 56 -5.89 -1.31 6.50
N ALA A 57 -6.96 -1.04 5.74
CA ALA A 57 -8.20 -1.81 5.82
C ALA A 57 -8.04 -3.25 5.26
N ASP A 58 -7.24 -3.41 4.20
CA ASP A 58 -6.94 -4.72 3.63
C ASP A 58 -6.15 -5.57 4.63
N LEU A 59 -5.18 -4.96 5.32
CA LEU A 59 -4.37 -5.62 6.35
C LEU A 59 -5.19 -6.00 7.58
N ALA A 60 -6.09 -5.12 8.02
CA ALA A 60 -7.01 -5.41 9.12
C ALA A 60 -7.90 -6.62 8.80
N SER A 61 -8.33 -6.75 7.54
CA SER A 61 -9.17 -7.87 7.06
C SER A 61 -8.37 -9.15 6.81
N ALA A 62 -7.10 -9.04 6.39
CA ALA A 62 -6.20 -10.17 6.12
C ALA A 62 -5.78 -10.93 7.39
N ARG A 63 -5.90 -10.32 8.57
CA ARG A 63 -5.61 -10.94 9.86
C ARG A 63 -6.48 -12.19 10.16
N GLY A 64 -7.57 -12.39 9.42
CA GLY A 64 -8.37 -13.62 9.43
C GLY A 64 -8.16 -14.59 8.24
N ARG A 65 -7.28 -14.26 7.28
CA ARG A 65 -7.02 -15.04 6.05
C ARG A 65 -5.55 -15.41 5.83
N LEU A 66 -4.63 -14.99 6.70
CA LEU A 66 -3.23 -15.42 6.60
C LEU A 66 -3.20 -16.95 6.75
N PRO A 67 -2.69 -17.71 5.76
CA PRO A 67 -2.50 -19.15 5.95
C PRO A 67 -1.57 -19.36 7.15
N ASP A 68 -1.92 -20.33 8.00
CA ASP A 68 -1.12 -20.75 9.13
C ASP A 68 0.35 -20.93 8.68
N PRO A 69 1.35 -20.43 9.43
CA PRO A 69 2.74 -20.70 9.08
C PRO A 69 2.95 -22.20 8.96
N PRO A 70 3.74 -22.67 7.96
CA PRO A 70 3.96 -24.09 7.76
C PRO A 70 4.53 -24.69 9.05
N LYS A 71 3.79 -25.66 9.62
CA LYS A 71 4.25 -26.44 10.77
C LYS A 71 5.51 -27.19 10.35
N ARG A 72 6.64 -26.83 10.97
CA ARG A 72 7.89 -27.58 10.88
C ARG A 72 7.77 -28.93 11.59
#